data_AF-A0A8C0J0R9-F1
#
_entry.id   AF-A0A8C0J0R9-F1
#
_cell.length_a   1.000
_cell.length_b   1.000
_cell.length_c   1.000
_cell.angle_alpha   90.00
_cell.angle_beta   90.00
_cell.angle_gamma   90.00
#
_symmetry.space_group_name_H-M   'P 1'
#
loop_
_entity.id
_entity.type
_entity.pdbx_description
1 polymer ?
#
loop_
_entity_poly.entity_id
_entity_poly.type
_entity_poly.pdbx_seq_one_letter_code
_entity_poly.pdbx_strand_id
1 'polypeptide(L)'
;LPEPALMLFKIERIREVLVRRESELRYMMDDIQLCKEISRLKKELQKLIALPEKEKSNEEKQREEELVQQIHKLVETRDFLVDDVEFERLRYALRDRYIPSRLDKIYQSPSNGF
;
A
#
# COMPACT_ATOMS: atom_id res chain seq x y z
N LEU A 1 10.93 -33.77 -3.96
CA LEU A 1 10.50 -33.76 -2.54
C LEU A 1 9.73 -35.04 -2.25
N PRO A 2 9.87 -35.65 -1.05
CA PRO A 2 8.90 -36.63 -0.56
C PRO A 2 7.49 -36.03 -0.63
N GLU A 3 6.46 -36.85 -0.89
CA GLU A 3 5.08 -36.40 -1.08
C GLU A 3 4.58 -35.40 0.00
N PRO A 4 4.84 -35.62 1.31
CA PRO A 4 4.44 -34.68 2.36
C PRO A 4 5.12 -33.30 2.25
N ALA A 5 6.40 -33.28 1.86
CA ALA A 5 7.16 -32.05 1.77
C ALA A 5 6.79 -31.22 0.51
N LEU A 6 6.33 -31.87 -0.56
CA LEU A 6 5.74 -31.18 -1.72
C LEU A 6 4.39 -30.55 -1.37
N MET A 7 3.56 -31.22 -0.55
CA MET A 7 2.30 -30.65 -0.07
C MET A 7 2.51 -29.42 0.80
N LEU A 8 3.45 -29.47 1.76
CA LEU A 8 3.80 -28.30 2.58
C LEU A 8 4.26 -27.12 1.74
N PHE A 9 5.13 -27.35 0.76
CA PHE A 9 5.57 -26.30 -0.16
C PHE A 9 4.40 -25.67 -0.93
N LYS A 10 3.45 -26.47 -1.42
CA LYS A 10 2.25 -25.96 -2.10
C LYS A 10 1.39 -25.09 -1.16
N ILE A 11 1.20 -25.53 0.08
CA ILE A 11 0.44 -24.79 1.10
C ILE A 11 1.12 -23.44 1.41
N GLU A 12 2.45 -23.44 1.58
CA GLU A 12 3.21 -22.22 1.80
C GLU A 12 3.08 -21.24 0.63
N ARG A 13 3.16 -21.73 -0.61
CA ARG A 13 2.96 -20.88 -1.81
C ARG A 13 1.55 -20.28 -1.86
N ILE A 14 0.51 -21.06 -1.55
CA ILE A 14 -0.86 -20.55 -1.48
C ILE A 14 -0.98 -19.47 -0.40
N ARG A 15 -0.40 -19.72 0.79
CA ARG A 15 -0.39 -18.74 1.88
C ARG A 15 0.29 -17.44 1.49
N GLU A 16 1.45 -17.50 0.82
CA GLU A 16 2.16 -16.31 0.34
C GLU A 16 1.30 -15.47 -0.62
N VAL A 17 0.61 -16.13 -1.56
CA VAL A 17 -0.30 -15.45 -2.50
C VAL A 17 -1.46 -14.77 -1.76
N LEU A 18 -2.06 -15.46 -0.79
CA LEU A 18 -3.18 -14.91 -0.01
C LEU A 18 -2.75 -13.71 0.83
N VAL A 19 -1.59 -13.78 1.51
CA VAL A 19 -1.06 -12.66 2.30
C VAL A 19 -0.76 -11.45 1.41
N ARG A 20 -0.17 -11.67 0.23
CA ARG A 20 0.06 -10.58 -0.73
C ARG A 20 -1.25 -9.92 -1.15
N ARG A 21 -2.27 -10.71 -1.46
CA ARG A 21 -3.58 -10.21 -1.87
C ARG A 21 -4.29 -9.45 -0.74
N GLU A 22 -4.16 -9.92 0.49
CA GLU A 22 -4.66 -9.21 1.68
C GLU A 22 -3.99 -7.84 1.83
N SER A 23 -2.66 -7.77 1.68
CA SER A 23 -1.92 -6.50 1.73
C SER A 23 -2.38 -5.53 0.62
N GLU A 24 -2.58 -6.02 -0.60
CA GLU A 24 -3.12 -5.22 -1.71
C GLU A 24 -4.53 -4.66 -1.38
N LEU A 25 -5.39 -5.49 -0.79
CA LEU A 25 -6.73 -5.07 -0.37
C LEU A 25 -6.70 -4.03 0.75
N ARG A 26 -5.80 -4.19 1.72
CA ARG A 26 -5.60 -3.23 2.81
C ARG A 26 -5.14 -1.87 2.28
N TYR A 27 -4.16 -1.87 1.38
CA TYR A 27 -3.74 -0.65 0.68
C TYR A 27 -4.91 0.06 0.00
N MET A 28 -5.72 -0.66 -0.79
CA MET A 28 -6.85 -0.05 -1.49
C MET A 28 -7.89 0.52 -0.51
N MET A 29 -8.12 -0.18 0.61
CA MET A 29 -9.02 0.31 1.65
C MET A 29 -8.51 1.61 2.28
N ASP A 30 -7.22 1.67 2.62
CA ASP A 30 -6.59 2.84 3.23
C ASP A 30 -6.57 4.03 2.25
N ASP A 31 -6.23 3.82 0.97
CA ASP A 31 -6.28 4.85 -0.08
C ASP A 31 -7.71 5.39 -0.30
N ILE A 32 -8.72 4.51 -0.29
CA ILE A 32 -10.13 4.91 -0.37
C ILE A 32 -10.53 5.78 0.82
N GLN A 33 -10.08 5.43 2.04
CA GLN A 33 -10.39 6.21 3.24
C GLN A 33 -9.72 7.59 3.20
N LEU A 34 -8.44 7.66 2.82
CA LEU A 34 -7.73 8.91 2.61
C LEU A 34 -8.41 9.78 1.55
N CYS A 35 -8.78 9.21 0.40
CA CYS A 35 -9.46 9.92 -0.67
C CYS A 35 -10.82 10.48 -0.23
N LYS A 36 -11.60 9.71 0.55
CA LYS A 36 -12.88 10.17 1.11
C LYS A 36 -12.68 11.36 2.04
N GLU A 37 -11.69 11.30 2.91
CA GLU A 37 -11.40 12.36 3.87
C GLU A 37 -10.88 13.63 3.18
N ILE A 38 -9.92 13.49 2.27
CA ILE A 38 -9.43 14.60 1.43
C ILE A 38 -10.59 15.25 0.68
N SER A 39 -11.49 14.44 0.10
CA SER A 39 -12.66 14.95 -0.62
C SER A 39 -13.62 15.70 0.29
N ARG A 40 -13.81 15.25 1.53
CA ARG A 40 -14.63 15.92 2.54
C ARG A 40 -14.04 17.29 2.90
N LEU A 41 -12.75 17.34 3.25
CA LEU A 41 -12.04 18.57 3.62
C LEU A 41 -11.97 19.55 2.45
N LYS A 42 -11.73 19.08 1.22
CA LYS A 42 -11.76 19.92 0.02
C LYS A 42 -13.12 20.59 -0.20
N LYS A 43 -14.22 19.87 0.03
CA LYS A 43 -15.57 20.44 -0.07
C LYS A 43 -15.83 21.50 1.01
N GLU A 44 -15.29 21.31 2.22
CA GLU A 44 -15.36 22.33 3.28
C GLU A 44 -14.56 23.57 2.90
N LEU A 45 -13.30 23.38 2.47
CA LEU A 45 -12.42 24.45 2.03
C LEU A 45 -13.00 25.24 0.85
N GLN A 46 -13.62 24.56 -0.12
CA GLN A 46 -14.23 25.21 -1.28
C GLN A 46 -15.39 26.15 -0.90
N LYS A 47 -16.11 25.89 0.20
CA LYS A 47 -17.15 26.79 0.70
C LYS A 47 -16.56 28.09 1.24
N LEU A 48 -15.44 28.01 1.94
CA LEU A 48 -14.75 29.18 2.49
C LEU A 48 -14.11 30.01 1.37
N ILE A 49 -13.41 29.35 0.44
CA ILE A 49 -12.75 30.02 -0.70
C ILE A 49 -13.76 30.70 -1.63
N ALA A 50 -15.01 30.23 -1.69
CA ALA A 50 -16.05 30.86 -2.47
C ALA A 50 -16.47 32.23 -1.93
N LEU A 51 -16.17 32.56 -0.67
CA LEU A 51 -16.43 33.86 -0.08
C LEU A 51 -15.35 34.87 -0.50
N PRO A 52 -15.72 36.11 -0.87
CA PRO A 52 -14.75 37.18 -1.08
C PRO A 52 -13.91 37.46 0.17
N GLU A 53 -12.62 37.73 -0.02
CA GLU A 53 -11.67 37.93 1.08
C GLU A 53 -12.03 39.06 2.06
N LYS A 54 -12.82 40.04 1.59
CA LYS A 54 -13.34 41.17 2.39
C LYS A 54 -14.50 40.79 3.30
N GLU A 55 -15.17 39.68 2.99
CA GLU A 55 -16.35 39.19 3.69
C GLU A 55 -16.01 38.08 4.70
N LYS A 56 -14.80 37.51 4.61
CA LYS A 56 -14.30 36.50 5.55
C LYS A 56 -13.91 37.12 6.88
N SER A 57 -14.42 36.51 7.95
CA SER A 57 -13.93 36.69 9.32
C SER A 57 -12.51 36.15 9.51
N ASN A 58 -11.82 36.57 10.57
CA ASN A 58 -10.53 36.00 10.92
C ASN A 58 -10.61 34.50 11.24
N GLU A 59 -11.72 34.03 11.80
CA GLU A 59 -11.95 32.61 12.09
C GLU A 59 -12.04 31.79 10.79
N GLU A 60 -12.72 32.30 9.77
CA GLU A 60 -12.80 31.65 8.45
C GLU A 60 -11.44 31.58 7.77
N LYS A 61 -10.62 32.64 7.86
CA LYS A 61 -9.25 32.63 7.33
C LYS A 61 -8.36 31.62 8.03
N GLN A 62 -8.44 31.56 9.36
CA GLN A 62 -7.71 30.57 10.15
C GLN A 62 -8.15 29.15 9.78
N ARG A 63 -9.46 28.94 9.62
CA ARG A 63 -10.03 27.65 9.23
C ARG A 63 -9.59 27.21 7.84
N GLU A 64 -9.49 28.12 6.87
CA GLU A 64 -8.94 27.83 5.55
C GLU A 64 -7.50 27.29 5.65
N GLU A 65 -6.66 27.97 6.43
CA GLU A 65 -5.27 27.54 6.61
C GLU A 65 -5.17 26.17 7.31
N GLU A 66 -5.99 25.92 8.33
CA GLU A 66 -6.07 24.61 8.99
C GLU A 66 -6.49 23.50 8.02
N LEU A 67 -7.51 23.76 7.19
CA LEU A 67 -7.99 22.78 6.21
C LEU A 67 -6.93 22.48 5.16
N VAL A 68 -6.21 23.49 4.67
CA VAL A 68 -5.08 23.30 3.74
C VAL A 68 -3.99 22.44 4.38
N GLN A 69 -3.60 22.74 5.62
CA GLN A 69 -2.59 21.96 6.34
C GLN A 69 -3.03 20.51 6.58
N GLN A 70 -4.30 20.27 6.91
CA GLN A 70 -4.83 18.91 7.08
C GLN A 70 -4.85 18.14 5.76
N ILE A 71 -5.29 18.77 4.66
CA ILE A 71 -5.26 18.16 3.33
C ILE A 71 -3.83 17.81 2.93
N HIS A 72 -2.86 18.71 3.18
CA HIS A 72 -1.45 18.45 2.88
C HIS A 72 -0.94 17.20 3.60
N LYS A 73 -1.16 17.09 4.92
CA LYS A 73 -0.75 15.92 5.71
C LYS A 73 -1.36 14.61 5.21
N LEU A 74 -2.62 14.64 4.78
CA LEU A 74 -3.28 13.45 4.21
C LEU A 74 -2.71 13.07 2.85
N VAL A 75 -2.36 14.06 2.02
CA VAL A 75 -1.68 13.81 0.74
C VAL A 75 -0.29 13.22 0.97
N GLU A 76 0.50 13.76 1.90
CA GLU A 76 1.80 13.20 2.29
C GLU A 76 1.66 11.76 2.80
N THR A 77 0.67 11.50 3.65
CA THR A 77 0.37 10.16 4.16
C THR A 77 0.07 9.18 3.02
N ARG A 78 -0.68 9.64 2.02
CA ARG A 78 -0.99 8.85 0.82
C ARG A 78 0.27 8.60 -0.03
N ASP A 79 1.17 9.57 -0.13
CA ASP A 79 2.43 9.41 -0.87
C ASP A 79 3.31 8.33 -0.21
N PHE A 80 3.43 8.33 1.12
CA PHE A 80 4.13 7.25 1.85
C PHE A 80 3.48 5.87 1.62
N LEU A 81 2.15 5.81 1.60
CA LEU A 81 1.42 4.57 1.34
C LEU A 81 1.74 4.01 -0.07
N VAL A 82 1.90 4.87 -1.07
CA VAL A 82 2.30 4.47 -2.44
C VAL A 82 3.73 3.91 -2.44
N ASP A 83 4.65 4.58 -1.76
CA ASP A 83 6.05 4.15 -1.67
C ASP A 83 6.19 2.77 -1.00
N ASP A 84 5.46 2.54 0.09
CA ASP A 84 5.47 1.27 0.82
C ASP A 84 4.96 0.10 -0.06
N VAL A 85 3.89 0.33 -0.84
CA VAL A 85 3.36 -0.69 -1.74
C VAL A 85 4.30 -0.98 -2.91
N GLU A 86 4.95 0.04 -3.45
CA GLU A 86 5.93 -0.16 -4.52
C GLU A 86 7.14 -0.97 -4.00
N PHE A 87 7.60 -0.66 -2.79
CA PHE A 87 8.66 -1.41 -2.14
C PHE A 87 8.30 -2.89 -1.96
N GLU A 88 7.11 -3.18 -1.43
CA GLU A 88 6.63 -4.55 -1.26
C GLU A 88 6.44 -5.26 -2.62
N ARG A 89 5.98 -4.57 -3.66
CA ARG A 89 5.87 -5.12 -5.03
C ARG A 89 7.23 -5.59 -5.55
N LEU A 90 8.27 -4.79 -5.39
CA LEU A 90 9.64 -5.14 -5.79
C LEU A 90 10.17 -6.34 -4.99
N ARG A 91 9.92 -6.36 -3.69
CA ARG A 91 10.30 -7.47 -2.81
C ARG A 91 9.64 -8.79 -3.22
N TYR A 92 8.34 -8.78 -3.51
CA TYR A 92 7.65 -9.98 -3.99
C TYR A 92 8.18 -10.44 -5.34
N ALA A 93 8.44 -9.52 -6.27
CA ALA A 93 9.02 -9.85 -7.57
C ALA A 93 10.41 -10.50 -7.44
N LEU A 94 11.25 -10.01 -6.53
CA LEU A 94 12.55 -10.62 -6.24
C LEU A 94 12.40 -12.03 -5.67
N ARG A 95 11.47 -12.22 -4.73
CA ARG A 95 11.16 -13.52 -4.14
C ARG A 95 10.69 -14.52 -5.19
N ASP A 96 9.77 -14.12 -6.07
CA ASP A 96 9.23 -14.98 -7.11
C ASP A 96 10.28 -15.36 -8.18
N ARG A 97 11.34 -14.56 -8.37
CA ARG A 97 12.50 -14.96 -9.19
C ARG A 97 13.44 -15.92 -8.47
N TYR A 98 13.66 -15.72 -7.18
CA TYR A 98 14.66 -16.48 -6.42
C TYR A 98 14.17 -17.86 -5.99
N ILE A 99 12.91 -18.02 -5.57
CA ILE A 99 12.41 -19.29 -5.03
C ILE A 99 12.41 -20.40 -6.10
N PRO A 100 11.86 -20.21 -7.32
CA PRO A 100 11.90 -21.23 -8.36
C PRO A 100 13.34 -21.58 -8.76
N SER A 101 14.20 -20.57 -8.96
CA SER A 101 15.60 -20.79 -9.36
C SER A 101 16.42 -21.52 -8.30
N ARG A 102 16.15 -21.29 -7.00
CA ARG A 102 16.77 -22.04 -5.91
C ARG A 102 16.28 -23.48 -5.87
N LEU A 103 14.99 -23.72 -6.09
CA LEU A 103 14.44 -25.08 -6.16
C LEU A 103 15.04 -25.85 -7.31
N ASP A 104 15.09 -25.28 -8.51
CA ASP A 104 15.70 -25.90 -9.69
C ASP A 104 17.17 -26.29 -9.43
N LYS A 105 17.95 -25.43 -8.77
CA LYS A 105 19.32 -25.74 -8.35
C LYS A 105 19.40 -26.87 -7.34
N ILE A 106 18.49 -26.94 -6.37
CA ILE A 106 18.42 -28.04 -5.40
C ILE A 106 18.12 -29.37 -6.10
N TYR A 107 17.32 -29.37 -7.17
CA TYR A 107 16.95 -30.58 -7.92
C TYR A 107 17.91 -30.96 -9.06
N GLN A 108 18.66 -29.99 -9.61
CA GLN A 108 19.69 -30.23 -10.62
C GLN A 108 21.06 -30.54 -10.01
N SER A 109 21.24 -30.31 -8.71
CA SER A 109 22.41 -30.80 -7.98
C SER A 109 22.38 -32.33 -8.05
N PRO A 110 23.44 -33.00 -8.55
CA PRO A 110 23.50 -34.45 -8.52
C PRO A 110 23.31 -34.85 -7.06
N SER A 111 22.38 -35.78 -6.82
CA SER A 111 22.27 -36.46 -5.54
C SER A 111 23.68 -36.86 -5.13
N ASN A 112 24.25 -36.24 -4.09
CA ASN A 112 25.42 -36.78 -3.44
C ASN A 112 24.97 -38.11 -2.85
N GLY A 113 25.16 -39.18 -3.63
CA GLY A 113 25.09 -40.53 -3.15
C GLY A 113 26.17 -40.68 -2.09
N PHE A 114 25.72 -40.77 -0.85
CA PHE A 114 26.39 -41.45 0.25
C PHE A 114 25.29 -42.08 1.11
#